data_AF-A0A378B3E6-F1
#
_entry.id   AF-A0A378B3E6-F1
#
_cell.length_a   1.000
_cell.length_b   1.000
_cell.length_c   1.000
_cell.angle_alpha   90.00
_cell.angle_beta   90.00
_cell.angle_gamma   90.00
#
_symmetry.space_group_name_H-M   'P 1'
#
loop_
_entity.id
_entity.type
_entity.pdbx_description
1 polymer ?
#
loop_
_entity_poly.entity_id
_entity_poly.type
_entity_poly.pdbx_seq_one_letter_code
_entity_poly.pdbx_strand_id
1 'polypeptide(L)'
;MSPQTYTLLRAMSAGHMALWVASLLFALAMWYYTLWLTIAFFKRRSVVPKHYIIWLLITLLLAIKAFAFSPVSDVLALRQLLFPLLAAALLAPYFRRSQRVKRTFVNP
;
A
#
# COMPACT_ATOMS: atom_id res chain seq x y z
N MET A 1 22.36 -3.01 -14.49
CA MET A 1 22.88 -2.51 -13.19
C MET A 1 24.30 -2.00 -13.43
N SER A 2 24.59 -0.74 -13.13
CA SER A 2 25.91 -0.16 -13.41
C SER A 2 26.96 -0.70 -12.42
N PRO A 3 28.24 -0.82 -12.80
CA PRO A 3 29.32 -1.31 -11.92
C PRO A 3 29.44 -0.53 -10.60
N GLN A 4 29.04 0.74 -10.62
CA GLN A 4 29.02 1.67 -9.50
C GLN A 4 28.01 1.28 -8.40
N THR A 5 26.95 0.54 -8.74
CA THR A 5 25.95 0.11 -7.76
C THR A 5 26.51 -0.97 -6.82
N TYR A 6 27.33 -1.87 -7.34
CA TYR A 6 27.92 -2.97 -6.55
C TYR A 6 29.00 -2.49 -5.59
N THR A 7 29.75 -1.45 -5.94
CA THR A 7 30.77 -0.85 -5.06
C THR A 7 30.14 -0.08 -3.92
N LEU A 8 29.04 0.65 -4.17
CA LEU A 8 28.27 1.34 -3.12
C LEU A 8 27.57 0.36 -2.17
N LEU A 9 27.00 -0.74 -2.67
CA LEU A 9 26.39 -1.79 -1.83
C LEU A 9 27.41 -2.46 -0.90
N ARG A 10 28.65 -2.67 -1.36
CA ARG A 10 29.75 -3.20 -0.52
C ARG A 10 30.28 -2.18 0.49
N ALA A 11 30.15 -0.88 0.21
CA ALA A 11 30.62 0.20 1.08
C ALA A 11 29.57 0.66 2.13
N MET A 12 28.33 0.14 2.07
CA MET A 12 27.29 0.46 3.06
C MET A 12 27.58 -0.17 4.42
N SER A 13 27.44 0.61 5.49
CA SER A 13 27.59 0.09 6.85
C SER A 13 26.53 -0.98 7.17
N ALA A 14 26.85 -1.92 8.07
CA ALA A 14 25.96 -3.04 8.42
C ALA A 14 24.54 -2.58 8.84
N GLY A 15 24.43 -1.42 9.50
CA GLY A 15 23.15 -0.81 9.86
C GLY A 15 22.31 -0.35 8.66
N HIS A 16 22.94 0.26 7.64
CA HIS A 16 22.25 0.64 6.41
C HIS A 16 21.84 -0.58 5.57
N MET A 17 22.67 -1.62 5.55
CA MET A 17 22.34 -2.89 4.88
C MET A 17 21.12 -3.56 5.54
N ALA A 18 21.05 -3.57 6.88
CA ALA A 18 19.89 -4.09 7.60
C ALA A 18 18.60 -3.31 7.29
N LEU A 19 18.64 -1.97 7.26
CA LEU A 19 17.50 -1.14 6.89
C LEU A 19 17.07 -1.35 5.42
N TRP A 20 18.03 -1.56 4.51
CA TRP A 20 17.74 -1.86 3.12
C TRP A 20 17.03 -3.21 2.95
N VAL A 21 17.52 -4.26 3.61
CA VAL A 21 16.87 -5.59 3.63
C VAL A 21 15.49 -5.51 4.28
N ALA A 22 15.35 -4.78 5.39
CA ALA A 22 14.06 -4.56 6.04
C ALA A 22 13.05 -3.86 5.12
N SER A 23 13.50 -2.84 4.38
CA SER A 23 12.67 -2.13 3.38
C SER A 23 12.24 -3.05 2.24
N LEU A 24 13.14 -3.91 1.77
CA LEU A 24 12.84 -4.91 0.73
C LEU A 24 11.80 -5.93 1.21
N LEU A 25 11.94 -6.45 2.43
CA LEU A 25 10.98 -7.36 3.04
C LEU A 25 9.60 -6.70 3.21
N PHE A 26 9.58 -5.44 3.64
CA PHE A 26 8.33 -4.69 3.79
C PHE A 26 7.65 -4.45 2.43
N ALA A 27 8.42 -4.12 1.40
CA ALA A 27 7.91 -3.98 0.03
C ALA A 27 7.34 -5.30 -0.51
N LEU A 28 8.02 -6.42 -0.28
CA LEU A 28 7.53 -7.75 -0.65
C LEU A 28 6.24 -8.12 0.10
N ALA A 29 6.16 -7.83 1.40
CA ALA A 29 4.97 -8.06 2.20
C ALA A 29 3.78 -7.24 1.68
N MET A 30 3.98 -5.94 1.40
CA MET A 30 2.98 -5.06 0.80
C MET A 30 2.50 -5.58 -0.56
N TRP A 31 3.42 -6.05 -1.40
CA TRP A 31 3.11 -6.57 -2.72
C TRP A 31 2.31 -7.88 -2.66
N TYR A 32 2.75 -8.83 -1.84
CA TYR A 32 2.05 -10.10 -1.61
C TYR A 32 0.62 -9.86 -1.09
N TYR A 33 0.47 -8.96 -0.12
CA TYR A 33 -0.84 -8.64 0.46
C TYR A 33 -1.77 -7.99 -0.58
N THR A 34 -1.24 -7.13 -1.45
CA THR A 34 -1.99 -6.51 -2.56
C THR A 34 -2.43 -7.56 -3.59
N LEU A 35 -1.54 -8.50 -3.94
CA LEU A 35 -1.84 -9.62 -4.82
C LEU A 35 -2.93 -10.53 -4.24
N TRP A 36 -2.81 -10.86 -2.95
CA TRP A 36 -3.80 -11.65 -2.23
C TRP A 36 -5.17 -10.96 -2.19
N LEU A 37 -5.21 -9.65 -1.88
CA LEU A 37 -6.43 -8.86 -1.90
C LEU A 37 -7.08 -8.85 -3.29
N THR A 38 -6.28 -8.72 -4.35
CA THR A 38 -6.75 -8.72 -5.74
C THR A 38 -7.35 -10.08 -6.10
N ILE A 39 -6.66 -11.18 -5.78
CA ILE A 39 -7.17 -12.54 -6.01
C ILE A 39 -8.43 -12.80 -5.18
N ALA A 40 -8.45 -12.40 -3.91
CA ALA A 40 -9.59 -12.57 -3.02
C ALA A 40 -10.80 -11.75 -3.49
N PHE A 41 -10.58 -10.57 -4.07
CA PHE A 41 -11.60 -9.76 -4.73
C PHE A 41 -12.24 -10.51 -5.89
N PHE A 42 -11.44 -11.09 -6.79
CA PHE A 42 -11.96 -11.92 -7.89
C PHE A 42 -12.68 -13.18 -7.38
N LYS A 43 -12.23 -13.77 -6.26
CA LYS A 43 -12.84 -14.95 -5.65
C LYS A 43 -14.08 -14.65 -4.80
N ARG A 44 -14.60 -13.41 -4.81
CA ARG A 44 -15.85 -13.01 -4.12
C ARG A 44 -15.91 -13.44 -2.65
N ARG A 45 -14.80 -13.33 -1.91
CA ARG A 45 -14.78 -13.65 -0.48
C ARG A 45 -15.42 -12.52 0.34
N SER A 46 -16.36 -12.87 1.21
CA SER A 46 -17.08 -11.91 2.09
C SER A 46 -16.19 -11.16 3.09
N VAL A 47 -14.99 -11.66 3.37
CA VAL A 47 -13.97 -11.04 4.23
C VAL A 47 -13.17 -9.93 3.54
N VAL A 48 -13.20 -9.85 2.20
CA VAL A 48 -12.41 -8.89 1.41
C VAL A 48 -12.76 -7.44 1.68
N PRO A 49 -14.04 -7.03 1.75
CA PRO A 49 -14.39 -5.62 1.97
C PRO A 49 -13.83 -5.09 3.31
N LYS A 50 -13.82 -5.91 4.36
CA LYS A 50 -13.26 -5.53 5.67
C LYS A 50 -11.74 -5.35 5.60
N HIS A 51 -11.03 -6.32 5.03
CA HIS A 51 -9.57 -6.25 4.91
C HIS A 51 -9.12 -5.12 3.97
N TYR A 52 -9.87 -4.87 2.90
CA TYR A 52 -9.56 -3.81 1.95
C TYR A 52 -9.70 -2.41 2.58
N ILE A 53 -10.72 -2.18 3.42
CA ILE A 53 -10.86 -0.92 4.17
C ILE A 53 -9.69 -0.75 5.15
N ILE A 54 -9.32 -1.78 5.90
CA ILE A 54 -8.17 -1.74 6.83
C ILE A 54 -6.88 -1.45 6.07
N TRP A 55 -6.67 -2.10 4.92
CA TRP A 55 -5.49 -1.89 4.07
C TRP A 55 -5.41 -0.48 3.49
N LEU A 56 -6.55 0.08 3.05
CA LEU A 56 -6.66 1.47 2.61
C LEU A 56 -6.28 2.46 3.72
N LEU A 57 -6.70 2.20 4.95
CA LEU A 57 -6.34 3.05 6.09
C LEU A 57 -4.85 2.95 6.44
N ILE A 58 -4.25 1.76 6.37
CA ILE A 58 -2.82 1.57 6.61
C ILE A 58 -2.00 2.29 5.53
N THR A 59 -2.36 2.16 4.26
CA THR A 59 -1.68 2.86 3.16
C THR A 59 -1.83 4.37 3.27
N LEU A 60 -2.99 4.87 3.70
CA LEU A 60 -3.18 6.29 3.99
C LEU A 60 -2.31 6.78 5.15
N LEU A 61 -2.24 6.04 6.26
CA LEU A 61 -1.38 6.37 7.41
C LEU A 61 0.10 6.38 7.03
N LEU A 62 0.54 5.39 6.25
CA LEU A 62 1.91 5.33 5.73
C LEU A 62 2.21 6.52 4.81
N ALA A 63 1.27 6.91 3.95
CA ALA A 63 1.41 8.08 3.08
C ALA A 63 1.50 9.38 3.89
N ILE A 64 0.68 9.56 4.94
CA ILE A 64 0.74 10.73 5.84
C ILE A 64 2.06 10.76 6.60
N LYS A 65 2.53 9.61 7.11
CA LYS A 65 3.85 9.52 7.75
C LYS A 65 4.94 9.90 6.75
N ALA A 66 4.93 9.34 5.54
CA ALA A 66 5.90 9.67 4.50
C ALA A 66 5.85 11.17 4.15
N PHE A 67 4.65 11.76 4.04
CA PHE A 67 4.44 13.19 3.83
C PHE A 67 5.08 14.03 4.94
N ALA A 68 4.83 13.69 6.21
CA ALA A 68 5.32 14.47 7.35
C ALA A 68 6.86 14.42 7.54
N PHE A 69 7.53 13.40 7.01
CA PHE A 69 8.96 13.18 7.21
C PHE A 69 9.81 13.25 5.93
N SER A 70 9.21 13.57 4.77
CA SER A 70 9.91 13.63 3.49
C SER A 70 10.33 15.07 3.15
N PRO A 71 11.60 15.33 2.76
CA PRO A 71 12.06 16.63 2.29
C PRO A 71 11.63 16.84 0.82
N VAL A 72 10.33 16.91 0.59
CA VAL A 72 9.73 17.09 -0.75
C VAL A 72 8.82 18.30 -0.73
N SER A 73 8.78 19.06 -1.82
CA SER A 73 7.92 20.24 -1.93
C SER A 73 6.43 19.86 -1.74
N ASP A 74 5.73 20.65 -0.93
CA ASP A 74 4.33 20.39 -0.51
C ASP A 74 3.40 20.09 -1.70
N VAL A 75 3.60 20.76 -2.83
CA VAL A 75 2.83 20.55 -4.07
C VAL A 75 3.00 19.15 -4.64
N LEU A 76 4.24 18.63 -4.69
CA LEU A 76 4.50 17.29 -5.21
C LEU A 76 3.95 16.23 -4.25
N ALA A 77 4.10 16.46 -2.95
CA ALA A 77 3.62 15.56 -1.92
C ALA A 77 2.07 15.51 -1.88
N LEU A 78 1.39 16.65 -2.01
CA LEU A 78 -0.08 16.72 -2.14
C LEU A 78 -0.58 15.99 -3.39
N ARG A 79 0.13 16.12 -4.52
CA ARG A 79 -0.21 15.39 -5.76
C ARG A 79 -0.09 13.88 -5.58
N GLN A 80 0.87 13.41 -4.79
CA GLN A 80 1.02 11.99 -4.46
C GLN A 80 -0.04 11.50 -3.48
N LEU A 81 -0.47 12.32 -2.51
CA LEU A 81 -1.50 11.96 -1.53
C LEU A 81 -2.94 12.02 -2.07
N LEU A 82 -3.18 12.84 -3.08
CA LEU A 82 -4.50 13.05 -3.70
C LEU A 82 -5.13 11.74 -4.19
N PHE A 83 -4.37 10.89 -4.90
CA PHE A 83 -4.89 9.63 -5.42
C PHE A 83 -5.23 8.60 -4.32
N PRO A 84 -4.36 8.33 -3.32
CA PRO A 84 -4.71 7.52 -2.15
C PRO A 84 -5.93 8.04 -1.38
N LEU A 85 -6.02 9.36 -1.17
CA LEU A 85 -7.16 9.99 -0.50
C LEU A 85 -8.45 9.80 -1.29
N LEU A 86 -8.43 10.06 -2.60
CA LEU A 86 -9.59 9.85 -3.46
C LEU A 86 -9.99 8.37 -3.51
N ALA A 87 -9.03 7.45 -3.63
CA ALA A 87 -9.29 6.02 -3.59
C ALA A 87 -9.93 5.61 -2.27
N ALA A 88 -9.42 6.08 -1.13
CA ALA A 88 -10.02 5.82 0.17
C ALA A 88 -11.43 6.42 0.29
N ALA A 89 -11.61 7.68 -0.12
CA ALA A 89 -12.86 8.41 -0.03
C ALA A 89 -13.96 7.84 -0.93
N LEU A 90 -13.61 7.26 -2.08
CA LEU A 90 -14.58 6.63 -3.00
C LEU A 90 -14.83 5.16 -2.64
N LEU A 91 -13.77 4.38 -2.43
CA LEU A 91 -13.88 2.93 -2.26
C LEU A 91 -14.42 2.56 -0.87
N ALA A 92 -14.00 3.24 0.21
CA ALA A 92 -14.48 2.93 1.55
C ALA A 92 -16.02 3.05 1.71
N PRO A 93 -16.68 4.15 1.29
CA PRO A 93 -18.13 4.22 1.36
C PRO A 93 -18.83 3.32 0.33
N TYR A 94 -18.24 3.12 -0.86
CA TYR A 94 -18.78 2.20 -1.87
C TYR A 94 -18.86 0.76 -1.34
N PHE A 95 -17.79 0.26 -0.73
CA PHE A 95 -17.77 -1.06 -0.09
C PHE A 95 -18.70 -1.15 1.12
N ARG A 96 -18.86 -0.07 1.89
CA ARG A 96 -19.72 -0.05 3.09
C ARG A 96 -21.21 0.00 2.76
N ARG A 97 -21.62 0.80 1.77
CA ARG A 97 -23.03 1.11 1.46
C ARG A 97 -23.62 0.30 0.29
N SER A 98 -22.81 -0.19 -0.66
CA SER A 98 -23.35 -0.83 -1.87
C SER A 98 -23.97 -2.21 -1.57
N GLN A 99 -25.30 -2.28 -1.66
CA GLN A 99 -26.09 -3.52 -1.57
C GLN A 99 -25.78 -4.48 -2.72
N ARG A 100 -25.41 -3.96 -3.91
CA ARG A 100 -24.99 -4.79 -5.06
C ARG A 100 -23.71 -5.57 -4.78
N VAL A 101 -22.71 -4.94 -4.15
CA VAL A 101 -21.47 -5.63 -3.73
C VAL A 101 -21.80 -6.73 -2.71
N LYS A 102 -22.65 -6.45 -1.72
CA LYS A 102 -23.07 -7.47 -0.73
C LYS A 102 -23.81 -8.65 -1.37
N ARG A 103 -24.59 -8.40 -2.43
CA ARG A 103 -25.38 -9.42 -3.14
C ARG A 103 -24.60 -10.19 -4.23
N THR A 104 -23.43 -9.70 -4.66
CA THR A 104 -22.56 -10.38 -5.66
C THR A 104 -21.26 -10.94 -5.06
N PHE A 105 -20.78 -10.41 -3.93
CA PHE A 105 -19.54 -10.81 -3.25
C PHE A 105 -19.76 -11.66 -1.97
N VAL A 106 -21.00 -12.05 -1.69
CA VAL A 106 -21.32 -12.98 -0.62
C VAL A 106 -22.19 -14.06 -1.26
N ASN A 107 -21.65 -15.29 -1.36
CA ASN A 107 -22.48 -16.45 -1.67
C ASN A 107 -23.38 -16.68 -0.44
N PRO A 108 -24.71 -16.88 -0.60
CA PRO A 108 -25.57 -17.27 0.51
C PRO A 108 -25.12 -18.58 1.16
#